data_AF-A0A960XSU8-F1
#
_entry.id   AF-A0A960XSU8-F1
#
_cell.length_a   1.000
_cell.length_b   1.000
_cell.length_c   1.000
_cell.angle_alpha   90.00
_cell.angle_beta   90.00
_cell.angle_gamma   90.00
#
_symmetry.space_group_name_H-M   'P 1'
#
loop_
_entity.id
_entity.type
_entity.pdbx_description
1 polymer ?
#
loop_
_entity_poly.entity_id
_entity_poly.type
_entity_poly.pdbx_seq_one_letter_code
_entity_poly.pdbx_strand_id
1 'polypeptide(L)'
;MYRLLLLLSLLPLAAALAARWWFALRVLRGEGRRPCRCDLERWFSRGGADVIQRGEASALEFGSQLRERALETWKQEDPKAAGSRENTRRFGMAVPPLSILIAVFAVLVGKIPVLGAFAIFLCACALAAVFGLMSLPAELAAISRAAKKARENRSFPRSEDEESVVRCAMALAWDQSIPPVLRWIGK
;
A
#
# COMPACT_ATOMS: atom_id res chain seq x y z
N MET A 1 18.81 -0.89 -27.92
CA MET A 1 18.17 0.09 -27.01
C MET A 1 17.06 -0.51 -26.15
N TYR A 2 16.12 -1.30 -26.69
CA TYR A 2 15.05 -1.94 -25.89
C TYR A 2 15.56 -2.88 -24.76
N ARG A 3 16.72 -3.56 -24.94
CA ARG A 3 17.35 -4.38 -23.89
C ARG A 3 17.80 -3.57 -22.66
N LEU A 4 18.31 -2.34 -22.87
CA LEU A 4 18.69 -1.43 -21.79
C LEU A 4 17.44 -0.92 -21.05
N LEU A 5 16.37 -0.57 -21.79
CA LEU A 5 15.08 -0.19 -21.19
C LEU A 5 14.47 -1.34 -20.37
N LEU A 6 14.56 -2.57 -20.87
CA LEU A 6 14.13 -3.76 -20.13
C LEU A 6 14.93 -3.96 -18.84
N LEU A 7 16.27 -3.94 -18.91
CA LEU A 7 17.11 -4.10 -17.71
C LEU A 7 16.88 -2.98 -16.70
N LEU A 8 16.78 -1.73 -17.17
CA LEU A 8 16.58 -0.55 -16.31
C LEU A 8 15.19 -0.53 -15.66
N SER A 9 14.16 -1.11 -16.30
CA SER A 9 12.82 -1.22 -15.73
C SER A 9 12.66 -2.47 -14.83
N LEU A 10 13.39 -3.54 -15.12
CA LEU A 10 13.34 -4.76 -14.31
C LEU A 10 13.90 -4.55 -12.90
N LEU A 11 14.96 -3.74 -12.78
CA LEU A 11 15.65 -3.49 -11.52
C LEU A 11 14.74 -2.81 -10.46
N PRO A 12 14.04 -1.69 -10.74
CA PRO A 12 13.10 -1.10 -9.79
C PRO A 12 11.87 -1.98 -9.54
N LEU A 13 11.43 -2.78 -10.52
CA LEU A 13 10.35 -3.76 -10.33
C LEU A 13 10.76 -4.87 -9.36
N ALA A 14 11.94 -5.45 -9.54
CA ALA A 14 12.49 -6.46 -8.66
C ALA A 14 12.70 -5.92 -7.24
N ALA A 15 13.25 -4.70 -7.12
CA ALA A 15 13.39 -4.02 -5.84
C ALA A 15 12.04 -3.78 -5.15
N ALA A 16 11.02 -3.33 -5.89
CA ALA A 16 9.67 -3.13 -5.35
C ALA A 16 9.03 -4.44 -4.87
N LEU A 17 9.19 -5.53 -5.64
CA LEU A 17 8.70 -6.85 -5.25
C LEU A 17 9.43 -7.40 -4.02
N ALA A 18 10.76 -7.26 -3.97
CA ALA A 18 11.56 -7.65 -2.80
C ALA A 18 11.16 -6.85 -1.55
N ALA A 19 10.96 -5.54 -1.69
CA ALA A 19 10.49 -4.67 -0.61
C ALA A 19 9.08 -5.10 -0.13
N ARG A 20 8.16 -5.40 -1.05
CA ARG A 20 6.83 -5.93 -0.70
C ARG A 20 6.92 -7.22 0.09
N TRP A 21 7.75 -8.14 -0.37
CA TRP A 21 7.90 -9.43 0.25
C TRP A 21 8.45 -9.29 1.68
N TRP A 22 9.46 -8.45 1.85
CA TRP A 22 10.12 -8.22 3.12
C TRP A 22 9.28 -7.44 4.13
N PHE A 23 8.66 -6.32 3.70
CA PHE A 23 7.96 -5.40 4.60
C PHE A 23 6.45 -5.63 4.71
N ALA A 24 5.82 -6.22 3.69
CA ALA A 24 4.39 -6.53 3.72
C ALA A 24 4.13 -8.01 4.00
N LEU A 25 4.48 -8.88 3.06
CA LEU A 25 4.03 -10.29 3.09
C LEU A 25 4.58 -11.07 4.28
N ARG A 26 5.85 -10.86 4.64
CA ARG A 26 6.46 -11.48 5.82
C ARG A 26 5.75 -11.09 7.11
N VAL A 27 5.44 -9.81 7.29
CA VAL A 27 4.78 -9.28 8.49
C VAL A 27 3.33 -9.74 8.55
N LEU A 28 2.59 -9.64 7.45
CA LEU A 28 1.18 -10.05 7.40
C LEU A 28 1.01 -11.56 7.64
N ARG A 29 1.94 -12.39 7.18
CA ARG A 29 1.92 -13.84 7.45
C ARG A 29 2.29 -14.18 8.89
N GLY A 30 3.23 -13.45 9.50
CA GLY A 30 3.71 -13.72 10.85
C GLY A 30 2.82 -13.16 11.96
N GLU A 31 2.38 -11.92 11.81
CA GLU A 31 1.66 -11.16 12.85
C GLU A 31 0.17 -11.03 12.54
N GLY A 32 -0.24 -11.06 11.27
CA GLY A 32 -1.61 -10.74 10.86
C GLY A 32 -2.71 -11.66 11.42
N ARG A 33 -2.38 -12.91 11.78
CA ARG A 33 -3.33 -13.87 12.39
C ARG A 33 -3.36 -13.84 13.91
N ARG A 34 -2.55 -13.01 14.56
CA ARG A 34 -2.54 -12.94 16.03
C ARG A 34 -3.86 -12.36 16.53
N PRO A 35 -4.52 -13.00 17.51
CA PRO A 35 -5.69 -12.41 18.15
C PRO A 35 -5.21 -11.27 19.04
N CYS A 36 -5.73 -10.06 18.80
CA CYS A 36 -5.45 -8.89 19.62
C CYS A 36 -6.70 -8.52 20.41
N ARG A 37 -6.50 -8.08 21.66
CA ARG A 37 -7.60 -7.59 22.49
C ARG A 37 -7.56 -6.06 22.54
N CYS A 38 -8.68 -5.40 22.25
CA CYS A 38 -8.76 -3.94 22.22
C CYS A 38 -9.92 -3.43 23.07
N ASP A 39 -9.68 -2.35 23.82
CA ASP A 39 -10.74 -1.63 24.54
C ASP A 39 -11.45 -0.69 23.56
N LEU A 40 -12.59 -1.14 23.03
CA LEU A 40 -13.37 -0.45 22.01
C LEU A 40 -13.75 0.98 22.41
N GLU A 41 -14.10 1.21 23.68
CA GLU A 41 -14.43 2.53 24.20
C GLU A 41 -13.28 3.52 24.04
N ARG A 42 -12.05 3.09 24.32
CA ARG A 42 -10.84 3.92 24.20
C ARG A 42 -10.32 4.03 22.77
N TRP A 43 -10.67 3.07 21.92
CA TRP A 43 -10.30 3.06 20.51
C TRP A 43 -11.22 3.97 19.66
N PHE A 44 -12.48 4.17 20.06
CA PHE A 44 -13.49 4.93 19.30
C PHE A 44 -14.00 6.22 19.98
N SER A 45 -13.51 6.62 21.17
CA SER A 45 -14.05 7.74 21.98
C SER A 45 -14.05 9.15 21.36
N ARG A 46 -13.76 9.31 20.06
CA ARG A 46 -13.81 10.62 19.39
C ARG A 46 -14.34 10.67 17.96
N GLY A 47 -15.17 9.71 17.55
CA GLY A 47 -16.00 9.88 16.35
C GLY A 47 -16.22 8.60 15.55
N GLY A 48 -17.50 8.33 15.27
CA GLY A 48 -17.95 7.30 14.33
C GLY A 48 -18.37 6.02 15.03
N ALA A 49 -19.60 6.00 15.53
CA ALA A 49 -20.37 4.78 15.67
C ALA A 49 -20.56 4.16 14.28
N ASP A 50 -20.39 2.82 14.17
CA ASP A 50 -21.02 1.91 13.18
C ASP A 50 -20.18 0.70 12.77
N VAL A 51 -19.16 0.29 13.55
CA VAL A 51 -18.61 -1.07 13.40
C VAL A 51 -18.53 -1.75 14.76
N ILE A 52 -19.56 -2.55 15.05
CA ILE A 52 -19.56 -3.53 16.14
C ILE A 52 -18.54 -4.61 15.76
N GLN A 53 -17.28 -4.44 16.13
CA GLN A 53 -16.28 -5.51 16.09
C GLN A 53 -15.98 -5.98 17.49
N ARG A 54 -16.06 -7.30 17.67
CA ARG A 54 -15.84 -8.02 18.92
C ARG A 54 -14.49 -7.62 19.51
N GLY A 55 -14.39 -7.55 20.84
CA GLY A 55 -13.15 -7.21 21.57
C GLY A 55 -11.95 -8.12 21.30
N GLU A 56 -12.09 -9.11 20.41
CA GLU A 56 -11.06 -9.98 19.88
C GLU A 56 -11.20 -9.99 18.34
N ALA A 57 -10.24 -9.38 17.65
CA ALA A 57 -10.09 -9.45 16.21
C ALA A 57 -8.63 -9.67 15.84
N SER A 58 -8.37 -10.05 14.59
CA SER A 58 -7.02 -10.28 14.12
C SER A 58 -6.22 -8.97 14.07
N ALA A 59 -4.91 -9.02 14.32
CA ALA A 59 -4.02 -7.86 14.19
C ALA A 59 -4.13 -7.19 12.80
N LEU A 60 -4.46 -8.00 11.77
CA LEU A 60 -4.74 -7.53 10.42
C LEU A 60 -5.96 -6.59 10.34
N GLU A 61 -7.07 -6.96 10.99
CA GLU A 61 -8.32 -6.18 10.97
C GLU A 61 -8.19 -4.87 11.73
N PHE A 62 -7.60 -4.91 12.93
CA PHE A 62 -7.29 -3.68 13.66
C PHE A 62 -6.27 -2.83 12.91
N GLY A 63 -5.29 -3.45 12.25
CA GLY A 63 -4.30 -2.76 11.42
C GLY A 63 -4.95 -2.06 10.21
N SER A 64 -5.92 -2.67 9.55
CA SER A 64 -6.64 -2.04 8.44
C SER A 64 -7.48 -0.85 8.93
N GLN A 65 -8.17 -0.99 10.05
CA GLN A 65 -8.98 0.09 10.62
C GLN A 65 -8.13 1.28 11.08
N LEU A 66 -7.01 1.01 11.76
CA LEU A 66 -6.07 2.04 12.18
C LEU A 66 -5.57 2.84 10.96
N ARG A 67 -5.29 2.12 9.86
CA ARG A 67 -4.82 2.73 8.62
C ARG A 67 -5.88 3.59 7.95
N GLU A 68 -7.11 3.12 7.86
CA GLU A 68 -8.23 3.86 7.26
C GLU A 68 -8.49 5.16 8.03
N ARG A 69 -8.53 5.09 9.36
CA ARG A 69 -8.67 6.26 10.23
C ARG A 69 -7.50 7.24 10.12
N ALA A 70 -6.27 6.71 10.05
CA ALA A 70 -5.08 7.53 9.82
C ALA A 70 -5.19 8.30 8.50
N LEU A 71 -5.69 7.66 7.44
CA LEU A 71 -5.90 8.27 6.13
C LEU A 71 -7.02 9.32 6.15
N GLU A 72 -8.12 9.05 6.84
CA GLU A 72 -9.22 10.01 7.00
C GLU A 72 -8.77 11.26 7.76
N THR A 73 -8.07 11.06 8.88
CA THR A 73 -7.52 12.15 9.69
C THR A 73 -6.49 12.94 8.88
N TRP A 74 -5.61 12.26 8.16
CA TRP A 74 -4.62 12.91 7.31
C TRP A 74 -5.24 13.70 6.16
N LYS A 75 -6.34 13.21 5.58
CA LYS A 75 -7.09 13.93 4.56
C LYS A 75 -7.72 15.23 5.10
N GLN A 76 -8.14 15.24 6.37
CA GLN A 76 -8.66 16.43 7.04
C GLN A 76 -7.54 17.42 7.42
N GLU A 77 -6.42 16.92 7.94
CA GLU A 77 -5.27 17.75 8.34
C GLU A 77 -4.53 18.35 7.13
N ASP A 78 -4.26 17.56 6.09
CA ASP A 78 -3.45 17.93 4.92
C ASP A 78 -4.07 17.47 3.58
N PRO A 79 -5.12 18.16 3.07
CA PRO A 79 -5.82 17.73 1.86
C PRO A 79 -4.93 17.76 0.60
N LYS A 80 -3.91 18.62 0.56
CA LYS A 80 -2.97 18.71 -0.57
C LYS A 80 -2.09 17.47 -0.68
N ALA A 81 -1.56 16.99 0.44
CA ALA A 81 -0.70 15.81 0.46
C ALA A 81 -1.50 14.53 0.20
N ALA A 82 -2.70 14.44 0.79
CA ALA A 82 -3.65 13.36 0.53
C ALA A 82 -4.09 13.33 -0.95
N GLY A 83 -4.38 14.50 -1.55
CA GLY A 83 -4.74 14.63 -2.96
C GLY A 83 -3.62 14.20 -3.92
N SER A 84 -2.37 14.57 -3.64
CA SER A 84 -1.20 14.12 -4.43
C SER A 84 -1.06 12.60 -4.44
N ARG A 85 -1.29 11.97 -3.28
CA ARG A 85 -1.26 10.51 -3.17
C ARG A 85 -2.40 9.84 -3.93
N GLU A 86 -3.62 10.35 -3.81
CA GLU A 86 -4.76 9.82 -4.53
C GLU A 86 -4.55 9.91 -6.05
N ASN A 87 -3.97 11.02 -6.55
CA ASN A 87 -3.59 11.16 -7.95
C ASN A 87 -2.51 10.16 -8.37
N THR A 88 -1.53 9.92 -7.51
CA THR A 88 -0.49 8.91 -7.73
C THR A 88 -1.08 7.49 -7.79
N ARG A 89 -2.05 7.20 -6.93
CA ARG A 89 -2.75 5.91 -6.90
C ARG A 89 -3.60 5.72 -8.16
N ARG A 90 -4.32 6.76 -8.59
CA ARG A 90 -5.07 6.77 -9.85
C ARG A 90 -4.16 6.57 -11.05
N PHE A 91 -3.00 7.22 -11.08
CA PHE A 91 -1.98 7.01 -12.10
C PHE A 91 -1.51 5.55 -12.11
N GLY A 92 -1.16 4.98 -10.95
CA GLY A 92 -0.75 3.58 -10.83
C GLY A 92 -1.82 2.55 -11.23
N MET A 93 -3.11 2.93 -11.17
CA MET A 93 -4.22 2.10 -11.64
C MET A 93 -4.52 2.28 -13.15
N ALA A 94 -4.41 3.50 -13.67
CA ALA A 94 -4.75 3.82 -15.05
C ALA A 94 -3.62 3.56 -16.06
N VAL A 95 -2.36 3.67 -15.62
CA VAL A 95 -1.18 3.57 -16.49
C VAL A 95 -0.94 2.15 -17.02
N PRO A 96 -1.06 1.07 -16.22
CA PRO A 96 -0.90 -0.29 -16.73
C PRO A 96 -1.88 -0.69 -17.86
N PRO A 97 -3.20 -0.42 -17.78
CA PRO A 97 -4.10 -0.75 -18.89
C PRO A 97 -3.88 0.16 -20.12
N LEU A 98 -3.58 1.45 -19.92
CA LEU A 98 -3.23 2.35 -21.02
C LEU A 98 -1.96 1.90 -21.76
N SER A 99 -0.95 1.42 -21.03
CA SER A 99 0.29 0.95 -21.66
C SER A 99 0.07 -0.34 -22.46
N ILE A 100 -0.83 -1.24 -22.04
CA ILE A 100 -1.25 -2.40 -22.84
C ILE A 100 -1.89 -1.93 -24.16
N LEU A 101 -2.81 -0.97 -24.10
CA LEU A 101 -3.48 -0.45 -25.29
C LEU A 101 -2.47 0.14 -26.29
N ILE A 102 -1.56 0.99 -25.81
CA ILE A 102 -0.50 1.61 -26.63
C ILE A 102 0.42 0.52 -27.21
N ALA A 103 0.77 -0.49 -26.42
CA ALA A 103 1.60 -1.60 -26.85
C ALA A 103 0.94 -2.42 -27.98
N VAL A 104 -0.37 -2.69 -27.90
CA VAL A 104 -1.13 -3.39 -28.96
C VAL A 104 -1.14 -2.56 -30.25
N PHE A 105 -1.43 -1.26 -30.16
CA PHE A 105 -1.40 -0.37 -31.33
C PHE A 105 0.00 -0.28 -31.96
N ALA A 106 1.06 -0.23 -31.13
CA ALA A 106 2.43 -0.15 -31.63
C ALA A 106 2.89 -1.41 -32.38
N VAL A 107 2.40 -2.59 -31.96
CA VAL A 107 2.62 -3.87 -32.65
C VAL A 107 1.82 -3.91 -33.95
N LEU A 108 0.54 -3.50 -33.93
CA LEU A 108 -0.33 -3.49 -35.11
C LEU A 108 0.18 -2.58 -36.22
N VAL A 109 0.75 -1.42 -35.86
CA VAL A 109 1.35 -0.46 -36.82
C VAL A 109 2.70 -0.96 -37.36
N GLY A 110 3.21 -2.11 -36.88
CA GLY A 110 4.48 -2.70 -37.33
C GLY A 110 5.72 -1.88 -36.94
N LYS A 111 5.56 -0.83 -36.14
CA LYS A 111 6.63 0.08 -35.73
C LYS A 111 7.58 -0.53 -34.71
N ILE A 112 7.13 -1.52 -33.92
CA ILE A 112 7.89 -2.09 -32.81
C ILE A 112 7.73 -3.61 -32.77
N PRO A 113 8.82 -4.40 -32.66
CA PRO A 113 8.72 -5.84 -32.41
C PRO A 113 8.02 -6.13 -31.08
N VAL A 114 7.39 -7.31 -30.96
CA VAL A 114 6.63 -7.73 -29.76
C VAL A 114 7.45 -7.58 -28.46
N LEU A 115 8.78 -7.77 -28.50
CA LEU A 115 9.65 -7.52 -27.35
C LEU A 115 9.66 -6.06 -26.85
N GLY A 116 9.46 -5.08 -27.74
CA GLY A 116 9.38 -3.67 -27.37
C GLY A 116 8.03 -3.30 -26.73
N ALA A 117 6.95 -3.98 -27.10
CA ALA A 117 5.65 -3.83 -26.42
C ALA A 117 5.73 -4.23 -24.94
N PHE A 118 6.41 -5.34 -24.63
CA PHE A 118 6.66 -5.74 -23.24
C PHE A 118 7.53 -4.72 -22.48
N ALA A 119 8.51 -4.10 -23.14
CA ALA A 119 9.35 -3.08 -22.52
C ALA A 119 8.56 -1.82 -22.11
N ILE A 120 7.63 -1.37 -22.96
CA ILE A 120 6.76 -0.22 -22.67
C ILE A 120 5.85 -0.52 -21.47
N PHE A 121 5.25 -1.71 -21.46
CA PHE A 121 4.42 -2.17 -20.34
C PHE A 121 5.21 -2.25 -19.03
N LEU A 122 6.40 -2.85 -19.04
CA LEU A 122 7.26 -2.97 -17.87
C LEU A 122 7.74 -1.60 -17.36
N CYS A 123 8.13 -0.69 -18.25
CA CYS A 123 8.47 0.69 -17.88
C CYS A 123 7.29 1.41 -17.20
N ALA A 124 6.08 1.24 -17.72
CA ALA A 124 4.87 1.83 -17.15
C ALA A 124 4.59 1.29 -15.74
N CYS A 125 4.75 -0.03 -15.53
CA CYS A 125 4.64 -0.64 -14.20
C CYS A 125 5.76 -0.21 -13.24
N ALA A 126 7.00 -0.05 -13.74
CA ALA A 126 8.12 0.43 -12.95
C ALA A 126 7.91 1.87 -12.47
N LEU A 127 7.46 2.78 -13.35
CA LEU A 127 7.13 4.15 -12.98
C LEU A 127 6.00 4.20 -11.96
N ALA A 128 4.92 3.42 -12.17
CA ALA A 128 3.83 3.32 -11.21
C ALA A 128 4.32 2.83 -9.82
N ALA A 129 5.22 1.85 -9.78
CA ALA A 129 5.81 1.35 -8.54
C ALA A 129 6.70 2.41 -7.86
N VAL A 130 7.51 3.16 -8.61
CA VAL A 130 8.35 4.24 -8.07
C VAL A 130 7.49 5.34 -7.46
N PHE A 131 6.46 5.81 -8.16
CA PHE A 131 5.57 6.82 -7.60
C PHE A 131 4.82 6.32 -6.36
N GLY A 132 4.37 5.06 -6.38
CA GLY A 132 3.77 4.41 -5.21
C GLY A 132 4.71 4.41 -4.00
N LEU A 133 5.97 4.02 -4.21
CA LEU A 133 7.01 4.03 -3.18
C LEU A 133 7.37 5.44 -2.70
N MET A 134 7.43 6.43 -3.59
CA MET A 134 7.72 7.81 -3.19
C MET A 134 6.60 8.44 -2.37
N SER A 135 5.35 8.04 -2.62
CA SER A 135 4.23 8.51 -1.80
C SER A 135 4.17 7.81 -0.43
N LEU A 136 4.69 6.58 -0.32
CA LEU A 136 4.60 5.72 0.88
C LEU A 136 5.02 6.40 2.20
N PRO A 137 6.13 7.16 2.32
CA PRO A 137 6.57 7.76 3.57
C PRO A 137 5.52 8.67 4.21
N ALA A 138 4.71 9.36 3.40
CA ALA A 138 3.65 10.22 3.90
C ALA A 138 2.51 9.41 4.57
N GLU A 139 2.15 8.24 4.03
CA GLU A 139 1.20 7.33 4.71
C GLU A 139 1.81 6.75 5.98
N LEU A 140 3.08 6.33 5.95
CA LEU A 140 3.74 5.78 7.13
C LEU A 140 3.82 6.82 8.26
N ALA A 141 4.05 8.10 7.92
CA ALA A 141 4.00 9.20 8.87
C ALA A 141 2.58 9.44 9.42
N ALA A 142 1.54 9.33 8.59
CA ALA A 142 0.16 9.43 9.05
C ALA A 142 -0.22 8.28 9.99
N ILE A 143 0.17 7.05 9.64
CA ILE A 143 -0.07 5.85 10.46
C ILE A 143 0.68 5.95 11.79
N SER A 144 1.92 6.42 11.80
CA SER A 144 2.69 6.55 13.05
C SER A 144 2.12 7.63 13.97
N ARG A 145 1.58 8.73 13.43
CA ARG A 145 0.84 9.73 14.20
C ARG A 145 -0.45 9.15 14.80
N ALA A 146 -1.22 8.40 14.01
CA ALA A 146 -2.43 7.74 14.49
C ALA A 146 -2.13 6.68 15.56
N ALA A 147 -1.05 5.90 15.38
CA ALA A 147 -0.56 4.95 16.36
C ALA A 147 -0.16 5.63 17.67
N LYS A 148 0.53 6.78 17.60
CA LYS A 148 0.89 7.57 18.79
C LYS A 148 -0.35 8.06 19.55
N LYS A 149 -1.38 8.56 18.83
CA LYS A 149 -2.66 8.97 19.43
C LYS A 149 -3.37 7.77 20.09
N ALA A 150 -3.35 6.59 19.47
CA ALA A 150 -3.91 5.36 20.06
C ALA A 150 -3.16 4.92 21.34
N ARG A 151 -1.83 5.08 21.35
CA ARG A 151 -0.99 4.79 22.52
C ARG A 151 -1.30 5.72 23.69
N GLU A 152 -1.46 7.01 23.42
CA GLU A 152 -1.83 8.03 24.42
C GLU A 152 -3.19 7.71 25.06
N ASN A 153 -4.14 7.19 24.28
CA ASN A 153 -5.47 6.77 24.74
C ASN A 153 -5.48 5.43 25.48
N ARG A 154 -4.35 4.70 25.57
CA ARG A 154 -4.24 3.35 26.15
C ARG A 154 -5.34 2.41 25.66
N SER A 155 -5.54 2.39 24.33
CA SER A 155 -6.59 1.59 23.69
C SER A 155 -6.31 0.07 23.70
N PHE A 156 -5.05 -0.33 23.91
CA PHE A 156 -4.67 -1.73 24.06
C PHE A 156 -4.19 -2.01 25.50
N PRO A 157 -4.63 -3.12 26.11
CA PRO A 157 -4.16 -3.55 27.42
C PRO A 157 -2.74 -4.13 27.38
N ARG A 158 -2.32 -4.65 26.22
CA ARG A 158 -0.98 -5.24 25.99
C ARG A 158 -0.23 -4.44 24.94
N SER A 159 1.03 -4.11 25.23
CA SER A 159 1.91 -3.39 24.29
C SER A 159 2.27 -4.23 23.07
N GLU A 160 2.36 -5.56 23.21
CA GLU A 160 2.65 -6.47 22.10
C GLU A 160 1.53 -6.49 21.05
N ASP A 161 0.27 -6.41 21.50
CA ASP A 161 -0.90 -6.35 20.63
C ASP A 161 -0.88 -5.03 19.84
N GLU A 162 -0.63 -3.91 20.53
CA GLU A 162 -0.48 -2.60 19.91
C GLU A 162 0.62 -2.59 18.84
N GLU A 163 1.80 -3.13 19.16
CA GLU A 163 2.92 -3.16 18.22
C GLU A 163 2.61 -4.01 16.99
N SER A 164 1.95 -5.16 17.18
CA SER A 164 1.55 -6.04 16.07
C SER A 164 0.51 -5.39 15.15
N VAL A 165 -0.43 -4.62 15.71
CA VAL A 165 -1.44 -3.87 14.94
C VAL A 165 -0.78 -2.77 14.13
N VAL A 166 0.15 -2.01 14.72
CA VAL A 166 0.88 -0.94 14.03
C VAL A 166 1.75 -1.50 12.90
N ARG A 167 2.46 -2.61 13.16
CA ARG A 167 3.25 -3.32 12.14
C ARG A 167 2.37 -3.84 11.02
N CYS A 168 1.19 -4.41 11.32
CA CYS A 168 0.22 -4.83 10.32
C CYS A 168 -0.33 -3.64 9.50
N ALA A 169 -0.60 -2.49 10.12
CA ALA A 169 -1.05 -1.28 9.42
C ALA A 169 0.00 -0.77 8.44
N MET A 170 1.27 -0.72 8.85
CA MET A 170 2.39 -0.34 7.98
C MET A 170 2.59 -1.37 6.86
N ALA A 171 2.51 -2.66 7.17
CA ALA A 171 2.62 -3.74 6.19
C ALA A 171 1.50 -3.68 5.14
N LEU A 172 0.28 -3.32 5.53
CA LEU A 172 -0.83 -3.06 4.60
C LEU A 172 -0.58 -1.83 3.71
N ALA A 173 0.04 -0.78 4.23
CA ALA A 173 0.46 0.37 3.42
C ALA A 173 1.48 -0.05 2.34
N TRP A 174 2.46 -0.88 2.71
CA TRP A 174 3.43 -1.47 1.77
C TRP A 174 2.79 -2.41 0.74
N ASP A 175 1.77 -3.21 1.09
CA ASP A 175 1.09 -4.04 0.09
C ASP A 175 0.32 -3.21 -0.94
N GLN A 176 -0.20 -2.04 -0.53
CA GLN A 176 -1.02 -1.19 -1.38
C GLN A 176 -0.24 -0.15 -2.19
N SER A 177 1.03 0.09 -1.89
CA SER A 177 1.88 1.01 -2.67
C SER A 177 2.28 0.46 -4.04
N ILE A 178 2.01 -0.83 -4.30
CA ILE A 178 2.40 -1.51 -5.53
C ILE A 178 1.19 -1.64 -6.46
N PRO A 179 1.37 -1.42 -7.78
CA PRO A 179 0.27 -1.47 -8.73
C PRO A 179 -0.43 -2.84 -8.70
N PRO A 180 -1.75 -2.87 -8.91
CA PRO A 180 -2.58 -4.06 -8.72
C PRO A 180 -2.14 -5.24 -9.58
N VAL A 181 -1.58 -4.99 -10.76
CA VAL A 181 -1.07 -6.05 -11.65
C VAL A 181 0.06 -6.86 -10.98
N LEU A 182 0.96 -6.18 -10.26
CA LEU A 182 2.04 -6.84 -9.53
C LEU A 182 1.53 -7.49 -8.23
N ARG A 183 0.35 -7.09 -7.74
CA ARG A 183 -0.26 -7.71 -6.56
C ARG A 183 -0.66 -9.17 -6.81
N TRP A 184 -1.00 -9.51 -8.05
CA TRP A 184 -1.46 -10.85 -8.46
C TRP A 184 -0.33 -11.86 -8.62
N ILE A 185 0.91 -11.42 -8.85
CA ILE A 185 2.08 -12.29 -9.11
C ILE A 185 2.57 -13.05 -7.85
N GLY A 186 2.01 -12.76 -6.67
CA GLY A 186 2.44 -13.40 -5.40
C GLY A 186 1.31 -13.70 -4.42
N LYS A 187 0.08 -13.87 -4.94
CA LYS A 187 -1.06 -14.32 -4.14
C LYS A 187 -1.02 -15.84 -3.97
#